data_AF-A0A8T0ME12-F1
#
_entry.id   AF-A0A8T0ME12-F1
#
_cell.length_a   1.000
_cell.length_b   1.000
_cell.length_c   1.000
_cell.angle_alpha   90.00
_cell.angle_beta   90.00
_cell.angle_gamma   90.00
#
_symmetry.space_group_name_H-M   'P 1'
#
loop_
_entity.id
_entity.type
_entity.pdbx_description
1 polymer ?
#
loop_
_entity_poly.entity_id
_entity_poly.type
_entity_poly.pdbx_seq_one_letter_code
_entity_poly.pdbx_strand_id
1 'polypeptide(L)'
;MAKAHVLVLPMPCQGHVTPLMELSHRLVDHGIEVTFVNTEVDHAMVVTALRASGGEAALGGGIRLASIPDGLAGDEDRKDLNKLIDAYTRHMPGHLERLIADLEAAGRPRVKWLVGDVNMGWSFEVARKFGIRVVSFWPAATACLAIMLKIPELIEDGLIDDKGLPRRQEMFQLAPGMPALHTSQLSWNNAGAPEGQHIFCDQYLNRSYITGVWRTGLAASPNAEGVVTKEELRSKVEQVVGDGEIRERARLFRDAARRCVGEGGSSHENFKKLVDLLRE
;
A
#
# COMPACT_ATOMS: atom_id res chain seq x y z
N MET A 1 -5.88 33.09 -3.04
CA MET A 1 -5.06 32.13 -3.81
C MET A 1 -5.94 30.95 -4.19
N ALA A 2 -5.73 30.34 -5.35
CA ALA A 2 -6.46 29.12 -5.72
C ALA A 2 -6.13 28.00 -4.72
N LYS A 3 -7.14 27.22 -4.32
CA LYS A 3 -6.97 26.10 -3.38
C LYS A 3 -6.14 25.00 -4.06
N ALA A 4 -5.17 24.43 -3.34
CA ALA A 4 -4.35 23.34 -3.86
C ALA A 4 -5.23 22.12 -4.15
N HIS A 5 -4.99 21.44 -5.26
CA HIS A 5 -5.78 20.29 -5.70
C HIS A 5 -4.87 19.13 -6.07
N VAL A 6 -5.12 17.99 -5.42
CA VAL A 6 -4.34 16.76 -5.53
C VAL A 6 -5.22 15.65 -6.09
N LEU A 7 -4.68 14.92 -7.05
CA LEU A 7 -5.26 13.67 -7.53
C LEU A 7 -4.65 12.51 -6.71
N VAL A 8 -5.49 11.61 -6.23
CA VAL A 8 -5.06 10.44 -5.43
C VAL A 8 -5.47 9.18 -6.17
N LEU A 9 -4.50 8.29 -6.45
CA LEU A 9 -4.75 7.03 -7.15
C LEU A 9 -4.20 5.84 -6.35
N PRO A 10 -5.06 5.12 -5.60
CA PRO A 10 -4.70 3.88 -4.94
C PRO A 10 -4.62 2.69 -5.91
N MET A 11 -3.89 1.65 -5.50
CA MET A 11 -4.14 0.30 -6.01
C MET A 11 -5.48 -0.18 -5.45
N PRO A 12 -6.40 -0.73 -6.27
CA PRO A 12 -7.73 -1.20 -5.84
C PRO A 12 -7.69 -2.49 -5.02
N CYS A 13 -7.07 -2.40 -3.85
CA CYS A 13 -6.95 -3.44 -2.84
C CYS A 13 -7.19 -2.79 -1.47
N GLN A 14 -7.87 -3.48 -0.56
CA GLN A 14 -8.31 -2.88 0.71
C GLN A 14 -7.15 -2.30 1.55
N GLY A 15 -5.99 -2.98 1.57
CA GLY A 15 -4.77 -2.54 2.25
C GLY A 15 -4.09 -1.30 1.63
N HIS A 16 -4.53 -0.87 0.45
CA HIS A 16 -4.00 0.27 -0.29
C HIS A 16 -4.99 1.44 -0.32
N VAL A 17 -6.28 1.15 -0.57
CA VAL A 17 -7.34 2.17 -0.61
C VAL A 17 -7.54 2.85 0.73
N THR A 18 -7.60 2.08 1.83
CA THR A 18 -7.91 2.63 3.15
C THR A 18 -6.84 3.63 3.64
N PRO A 19 -5.53 3.33 3.60
CA PRO A 19 -4.51 4.29 4.02
C PRO A 19 -4.49 5.57 3.17
N LEU A 20 -4.70 5.46 1.85
CA LEU A 20 -4.75 6.63 0.97
C LEU A 20 -6.01 7.48 1.21
N MET A 21 -7.14 6.86 1.57
CA MET A 21 -8.35 7.60 1.96
C MET A 21 -8.13 8.34 3.29
N GLU A 22 -7.52 7.71 4.29
CA GLU A 22 -7.17 8.38 5.55
C GLU A 22 -6.21 9.55 5.30
N LEU A 23 -5.16 9.35 4.48
CA LEU A 23 -4.28 10.44 4.07
C LEU A 23 -5.07 11.58 3.41
N SER A 24 -6.03 11.25 2.55
CA SER A 24 -6.88 12.23 1.87
C SER A 24 -7.69 13.09 2.84
N HIS A 25 -8.29 12.49 3.88
CA HIS A 25 -8.96 13.26 4.93
C HIS A 25 -7.99 14.22 5.63
N ARG A 26 -6.77 13.76 5.96
CA ARG A 26 -5.75 14.61 6.59
C ARG A 26 -5.29 15.77 5.70
N LEU A 27 -5.23 15.58 4.39
CA LEU A 27 -4.92 16.65 3.44
C LEU A 27 -6.05 17.68 3.38
N VAL A 28 -7.31 17.22 3.43
CA VAL A 28 -8.50 18.08 3.47
C VAL A 28 -8.56 18.92 4.74
N ASP A 29 -8.20 18.35 5.89
CA ASP A 29 -8.07 19.09 7.17
C ASP A 29 -7.08 20.26 7.05
N HIS A 30 -6.14 20.19 6.10
CA HIS A 30 -5.17 21.23 5.77
C HIS A 30 -5.54 22.08 4.55
N GLY A 31 -6.80 22.03 4.12
CA GLY A 31 -7.35 22.89 3.08
C GLY A 31 -6.94 22.49 1.66
N ILE A 32 -6.46 21.27 1.44
CA ILE A 32 -6.16 20.73 0.11
C ILE A 32 -7.43 20.05 -0.44
N GLU A 33 -7.82 20.34 -1.68
CA GLU A 33 -8.86 19.58 -2.38
C GLU A 33 -8.29 18.26 -2.89
N VAL A 34 -9.07 17.20 -2.77
CA VAL A 34 -8.68 15.86 -3.20
C VAL A 34 -9.68 15.35 -4.24
N THR A 35 -9.17 14.90 -5.38
CA THR A 35 -9.91 13.97 -6.25
C THR A 35 -9.36 12.57 -6.01
N PHE A 36 -10.16 11.71 -5.39
CA PHE A 36 -9.82 10.32 -5.10
C PHE A 36 -10.35 9.42 -6.21
N VAL A 37 -9.45 8.75 -6.93
CA VAL A 37 -9.77 7.94 -8.09
C VAL A 37 -9.99 6.48 -7.70
N ASN A 38 -11.13 5.93 -8.07
CA ASN A 38 -11.46 4.52 -7.90
C ASN A 38 -11.50 3.82 -9.26
N THR A 39 -11.47 2.48 -9.26
CA THR A 39 -12.02 1.73 -10.39
C THR A 39 -13.54 1.91 -10.42
N GLU A 40 -14.21 1.73 -11.56
CA GLU A 40 -15.68 1.79 -11.62
C GLU A 40 -16.36 0.77 -10.69
N VAL A 41 -15.77 -0.42 -10.55
CA VAL A 41 -16.29 -1.47 -9.66
C VAL A 41 -16.21 -1.04 -8.20
N ASP A 42 -15.05 -0.58 -7.74
CA ASP A 42 -14.88 -0.11 -6.36
C ASP A 42 -15.70 1.16 -6.11
N HIS A 43 -15.81 2.03 -7.11
CA HIS A 43 -16.60 3.24 -7.02
C HIS A 43 -18.08 2.92 -6.77
N ALA A 44 -18.65 1.95 -7.50
CA ALA A 44 -20.03 1.52 -7.30
C ALA A 44 -20.25 0.98 -5.88
N MET A 45 -19.30 0.20 -5.35
CA MET A 45 -19.36 -0.32 -3.98
C MET A 45 -19.28 0.81 -2.94
N VAL A 46 -18.32 1.73 -3.09
CA VAL A 46 -18.14 2.87 -2.19
C VAL A 46 -19.35 3.79 -2.20
N VAL A 47 -19.87 4.16 -3.38
CA VAL A 47 -21.06 5.02 -3.50
C VAL A 47 -22.29 4.35 -2.90
N THR A 48 -22.45 3.03 -3.07
CA THR A 48 -23.54 2.28 -2.43
C THR A 48 -23.42 2.33 -0.92
N ALA A 49 -22.23 2.11 -0.36
CA ALA A 49 -21.98 2.20 1.08
C ALA A 49 -22.22 3.62 1.61
N LEU A 50 -21.75 4.65 0.90
CA LEU A 50 -21.96 6.06 1.27
C LEU A 50 -23.43 6.44 1.28
N ARG A 51 -24.22 5.98 0.30
CA ARG A 51 -25.67 6.21 0.28
C ARG A 51 -26.36 5.66 1.53
N ALA A 52 -25.87 4.53 2.06
CA ALA A 52 -26.38 3.95 3.30
C ALA A 52 -25.93 4.69 4.56
N SER A 53 -24.87 5.51 4.50
CA SER A 53 -24.26 6.19 5.65
C SER A 53 -24.35 7.73 5.63
N GLY A 54 -25.22 8.31 4.79
CA GLY A 54 -25.46 9.77 4.75
C GLY A 54 -24.95 10.50 3.50
N GLY A 55 -24.61 9.76 2.44
CA GLY A 55 -24.21 10.30 1.13
C GLY A 55 -22.78 10.86 1.11
N GLU A 56 -22.47 11.75 0.16
CA GLU A 56 -21.15 12.39 0.04
C GLU A 56 -20.76 13.22 1.27
N ALA A 57 -21.74 13.67 2.06
CA ALA A 57 -21.48 14.35 3.33
C ALA A 57 -20.69 13.47 4.32
N ALA A 58 -20.79 12.14 4.21
CA ALA A 58 -20.04 11.18 5.02
C ALA A 58 -18.53 11.17 4.72
N LEU A 59 -18.08 11.74 3.59
CA LEU A 59 -16.66 11.86 3.26
C LEU A 59 -15.98 13.06 3.93
N GLY A 60 -16.74 13.97 4.55
CA GLY A 60 -16.21 15.26 4.97
C GLY A 60 -15.87 16.13 3.74
N GLY A 61 -16.46 17.32 3.63
CA GLY A 61 -16.31 18.14 2.44
C GLY A 61 -14.84 18.37 2.04
N GLY A 62 -14.51 18.26 0.76
CA GLY A 62 -13.15 18.45 0.24
C GLY A 62 -12.56 17.23 -0.49
N ILE A 63 -13.16 16.05 -0.32
CA ILE A 63 -12.86 14.86 -1.15
C ILE A 63 -13.95 14.71 -2.21
N ARG A 64 -13.52 14.56 -3.46
CA ARG A 64 -14.37 14.18 -4.59
C ARG A 64 -13.97 12.79 -5.07
N LEU A 65 -14.94 11.89 -5.23
CA LEU A 65 -14.69 10.61 -5.87
C LEU A 65 -14.74 10.77 -7.39
N ALA A 66 -13.79 10.14 -8.08
CA ALA A 66 -13.82 9.91 -9.51
C ALA A 66 -13.69 8.41 -9.77
N SER A 67 -14.09 7.95 -10.96
CA SER A 67 -13.90 6.57 -11.38
C SER A 67 -13.26 6.51 -12.76
N ILE A 68 -12.46 5.47 -12.97
CA ILE A 68 -11.95 5.08 -14.28
C ILE A 68 -12.18 3.58 -14.51
N PRO A 69 -12.43 3.14 -15.75
CA PRO A 69 -12.50 1.72 -16.07
C PRO A 69 -11.19 1.00 -15.72
N ASP A 70 -11.32 -0.24 -15.25
CA ASP A 70 -10.21 -1.10 -14.87
C ASP A 70 -9.63 -1.90 -16.05
N GLY A 71 -10.30 -1.84 -17.21
CA GLY A 71 -9.90 -2.49 -18.45
C GLY A 71 -10.39 -3.93 -18.61
N LEU A 72 -11.12 -4.48 -17.64
CA LEU A 72 -11.64 -5.85 -17.67
C LEU A 72 -13.12 -5.86 -18.07
N ALA A 73 -13.54 -6.87 -18.83
CA ALA A 73 -14.97 -7.08 -19.07
C ALA A 73 -15.75 -7.41 -17.78
N GLY A 74 -17.07 -7.28 -17.82
CA GLY A 74 -17.92 -7.43 -16.64
C GLY A 74 -17.92 -8.85 -16.03
N ASP A 75 -17.64 -9.86 -16.85
CA ASP A 75 -17.61 -11.29 -16.48
C ASP A 75 -16.20 -11.82 -16.17
N GLU A 76 -15.16 -11.01 -16.35
CA GLU A 76 -13.78 -11.40 -16.06
C GLU A 76 -13.48 -11.47 -14.55
N ASP A 77 -12.69 -12.48 -14.16
CA ASP A 77 -12.33 -12.73 -12.76
C ASP A 77 -11.28 -11.73 -12.24
N ARG A 78 -11.76 -10.78 -11.43
CA ARG A 78 -10.96 -9.75 -10.76
C ARG A 78 -10.14 -10.28 -9.58
N LYS A 79 -10.23 -11.57 -9.25
CA LYS A 79 -9.39 -12.23 -8.23
C LYS A 79 -8.05 -12.69 -8.78
N ASP A 80 -7.91 -12.79 -10.10
CA ASP A 80 -6.65 -13.07 -10.76
C ASP A 80 -5.80 -11.80 -10.82
N LEU A 81 -4.94 -11.62 -9.82
CA LEU A 81 -4.09 -10.43 -9.69
C LEU A 81 -3.17 -10.21 -10.90
N ASN A 82 -2.71 -11.26 -11.56
CA ASN A 82 -1.83 -11.11 -12.72
C ASN A 82 -2.59 -10.50 -13.89
N LYS A 83 -3.80 -11.01 -14.18
CA LYS A 83 -4.68 -10.40 -15.19
C LYS A 83 -5.07 -8.98 -14.84
N LEU A 84 -5.33 -8.73 -13.56
CA LEU A 84 -5.72 -7.42 -13.05
C LEU A 84 -4.60 -6.39 -13.27
N ILE A 85 -3.38 -6.68 -12.84
CA ILE A 85 -2.20 -5.81 -13.01
C ILE A 85 -1.89 -5.57 -14.49
N ASP A 86 -2.01 -6.60 -15.32
CA ASP A 86 -1.79 -6.51 -16.76
C ASP A 86 -2.84 -5.62 -17.44
N ALA A 87 -4.12 -5.80 -17.11
CA ALA A 87 -5.20 -4.94 -17.59
C ALA A 87 -5.01 -3.48 -17.17
N TYR A 88 -4.59 -3.24 -15.91
CA TYR A 88 -4.33 -1.89 -15.42
C TYR A 88 -3.25 -1.20 -16.23
N THR A 89 -2.14 -1.89 -16.46
CA THR A 89 -1.00 -1.35 -17.20
C THR A 89 -1.35 -1.06 -18.66
N ARG A 90 -2.21 -1.89 -19.28
CA ARG A 90 -2.58 -1.75 -20.69
C ARG A 90 -3.69 -0.73 -20.94
N HIS A 91 -4.66 -0.60 -20.03
CA HIS A 91 -5.91 0.12 -20.32
C HIS A 91 -6.09 1.38 -19.46
N MET A 92 -5.76 1.34 -18.17
CA MET A 92 -6.01 2.48 -17.27
C MET A 92 -5.24 3.75 -17.61
N PRO A 93 -4.01 3.75 -18.18
CA PRO A 93 -3.32 4.98 -18.55
C PRO A 93 -4.18 5.92 -19.40
N GLY A 94 -4.79 5.42 -20.47
CA GLY A 94 -5.63 6.23 -21.35
C GLY A 94 -6.93 6.71 -20.72
N HIS A 95 -7.41 6.03 -19.67
CA HIS A 95 -8.57 6.48 -18.88
C HIS A 95 -8.18 7.57 -17.88
N LEU A 96 -7.01 7.45 -17.25
CA LEU A 96 -6.47 8.48 -16.37
C LEU A 96 -6.15 9.77 -17.13
N GLU A 97 -5.56 9.66 -18.33
CA GLU A 97 -5.31 10.81 -19.23
C GLU A 97 -6.60 11.58 -19.54
N ARG A 98 -7.68 10.85 -19.86
CA ARG A 98 -9.02 11.43 -20.10
C ARG A 98 -9.57 12.11 -18.85
N LEU A 99 -9.50 11.46 -17.69
CA LEU A 99 -9.96 12.04 -16.43
C LEU A 99 -9.25 13.36 -16.12
N ILE A 100 -7.93 13.43 -16.31
CA ILE A 100 -7.15 14.65 -16.08
C ILE A 100 -7.60 15.77 -17.04
N ALA A 101 -7.77 15.46 -18.33
CA ALA A 101 -8.24 16.43 -19.31
C ALA A 101 -9.66 16.94 -19.00
N ASP A 102 -10.57 16.05 -18.59
CA ASP A 102 -11.94 16.41 -18.22
C ASP A 102 -11.99 17.31 -16.97
N LEU A 103 -11.10 17.07 -15.99
CA LEU A 103 -10.96 17.93 -14.82
C LEU A 103 -10.52 19.35 -15.21
N GLU A 104 -9.56 19.48 -16.13
CA GLU A 104 -9.11 20.78 -16.64
C GLU A 104 -10.21 21.49 -17.44
N ALA A 105 -10.90 20.76 -18.33
CA ALA A 105 -11.98 21.30 -19.15
C ALA A 105 -13.19 21.78 -18.33
N ALA A 106 -13.46 21.14 -17.19
CA ALA A 106 -14.51 21.54 -16.25
C ALA A 106 -14.18 22.83 -15.45
N GLY A 107 -13.07 23.51 -15.75
CA GLY A 107 -12.66 24.76 -15.09
C GLY A 107 -12.26 24.57 -13.63
N ARG A 108 -11.87 23.34 -13.24
CA ARG A 108 -11.43 23.03 -11.88
C ARG A 108 -10.05 23.60 -11.58
N PRO A 109 -9.67 23.74 -10.29
CA PRO A 109 -8.29 24.03 -9.95
C PRO A 109 -7.37 23.02 -10.61
N ARG A 110 -6.36 23.52 -11.32
CA ARG A 110 -5.38 22.68 -12.02
C ARG A 110 -4.76 21.69 -11.04
N VAL A 111 -4.81 20.41 -11.37
CA VAL A 111 -4.11 19.37 -10.62
C VAL A 111 -2.62 19.59 -10.80
N LYS A 112 -1.89 19.78 -9.70
CA LYS A 112 -0.42 19.92 -9.73
C LYS A 112 0.30 18.68 -9.24
N TRP A 113 -0.39 17.84 -8.47
CA TRP A 113 0.16 16.70 -7.77
C TRP A 113 -0.71 15.46 -7.95
N LEU A 114 -0.04 14.35 -8.24
CA LEU A 114 -0.56 12.99 -8.12
C LEU A 114 0.07 12.37 -6.88
N VAL A 115 -0.74 11.95 -5.92
CA VAL A 115 -0.34 11.00 -4.88
C VAL A 115 -0.76 9.61 -5.36
N GLY A 116 0.20 8.87 -5.91
CA GLY A 116 -0.06 7.58 -6.54
C GLY A 116 0.57 6.43 -5.75
N ASP A 117 -0.16 5.33 -5.64
CA ASP A 117 0.37 4.09 -5.11
C ASP A 117 1.58 3.61 -5.93
N VAL A 118 2.64 3.14 -5.26
CA VAL A 118 3.84 2.59 -5.93
C VAL A 118 3.47 1.47 -6.91
N ASN A 119 2.49 0.62 -6.57
CA ASN A 119 2.08 -0.48 -7.43
C ASN A 119 1.26 0.00 -8.64
N MET A 120 0.87 1.27 -8.66
CA MET A 120 0.24 1.95 -9.80
C MET A 120 1.26 2.81 -10.55
N GLY A 121 2.53 2.41 -10.58
CA GLY A 121 3.64 3.20 -11.14
C GLY A 121 3.46 3.65 -12.60
N TRP A 122 2.63 2.95 -13.39
CA TRP A 122 2.23 3.39 -14.73
C TRP A 122 1.58 4.79 -14.73
N SER A 123 0.95 5.18 -13.63
CA SER A 123 0.29 6.49 -13.47
C SER A 123 1.30 7.64 -13.37
N PHE A 124 2.54 7.36 -12.98
CA PHE A 124 3.57 8.39 -12.83
C PHE A 124 3.99 8.92 -14.21
N GLU A 125 4.05 8.03 -15.20
CA GLU A 125 4.29 8.38 -16.59
C GLU A 125 3.14 9.20 -17.17
N VAL A 126 1.89 8.85 -16.84
CA VAL A 126 0.73 9.66 -17.21
C VAL A 126 0.80 11.06 -16.60
N ALA A 127 1.07 11.17 -15.29
CA ALA A 127 1.21 12.46 -14.61
C ALA A 127 2.29 13.34 -15.27
N ARG A 128 3.44 12.74 -15.60
CA ARG A 128 4.55 13.44 -16.27
C ARG A 128 4.14 14.06 -17.60
N LYS A 129 3.32 13.38 -18.42
CA LYS A 129 2.81 13.93 -19.70
C LYS A 129 2.00 15.21 -19.52
N PHE A 130 1.31 15.37 -18.39
CA PHE A 130 0.49 16.55 -18.07
C PHE A 130 1.24 17.60 -17.24
N GLY A 131 2.55 17.39 -16.99
CA GLY A 131 3.33 18.27 -16.11
C GLY A 131 2.88 18.22 -14.65
N ILE A 132 2.25 17.12 -14.23
CA ILE A 132 1.80 16.87 -12.86
C ILE A 132 2.96 16.21 -12.10
N ARG A 133 3.30 16.76 -10.93
CA ARG A 133 4.33 16.22 -10.05
C ARG A 133 3.80 14.99 -9.30
N VAL A 134 4.69 14.08 -8.92
CA VAL A 134 4.29 12.81 -8.29
C VAL A 134 4.83 12.73 -6.87
N VAL A 135 3.96 12.34 -5.94
CA VAL A 135 4.31 11.75 -4.64
C VAL A 135 3.96 10.27 -4.72
N SER A 136 4.95 9.42 -4.48
CA SER A 136 4.73 7.98 -4.44
C SER A 136 4.34 7.55 -3.03
N PHE A 137 3.29 6.74 -2.91
CA PHE A 137 2.78 6.24 -1.64
C PHE A 137 2.98 4.73 -1.51
N TRP A 138 3.62 4.31 -0.41
CA TRP A 138 3.84 2.91 -0.06
C TRP A 138 3.11 2.58 1.24
N PRO A 139 2.05 1.74 1.22
CA PRO A 139 1.26 1.44 2.41
C PRO A 139 1.89 0.39 3.34
N ALA A 140 2.94 -0.31 2.91
CA ALA A 140 3.57 -1.39 3.66
C ALA A 140 4.83 -0.94 4.43
N ALA A 141 5.51 -1.87 5.09
CA ALA A 141 6.72 -1.56 5.87
C ALA A 141 7.89 -1.11 4.98
N THR A 142 8.77 -0.24 5.52
CA THR A 142 9.98 0.24 4.83
C THR A 142 10.91 -0.90 4.40
N ALA A 143 11.00 -1.97 5.20
CA ALA A 143 11.79 -3.15 4.88
C ALA A 143 11.35 -3.81 3.56
N CYS A 144 10.07 -3.72 3.22
CA CYS A 144 9.49 -4.29 2.01
C CYS A 144 9.73 -3.39 0.80
N LEU A 145 9.64 -2.07 1.00
CA LEU A 145 10.05 -1.10 -0.02
C LEU A 145 11.53 -1.28 -0.37
N ALA A 146 12.40 -1.54 0.62
CA ALA A 146 13.81 -1.80 0.39
C ALA A 146 14.05 -3.01 -0.53
N ILE A 147 13.23 -4.07 -0.44
CA ILE A 147 13.27 -5.20 -1.38
C ILE A 147 13.02 -4.70 -2.81
N MET A 148 11.93 -3.94 -3.01
CA MET A 148 11.55 -3.44 -4.32
C MET A 148 12.65 -2.57 -4.95
N LEU A 149 13.26 -1.69 -4.15
CA LEU A 149 14.33 -0.81 -4.61
C LEU A 149 15.64 -1.56 -4.94
N LYS A 150 15.84 -2.74 -4.36
CA LYS A 150 17.02 -3.57 -4.56
C LYS A 150 16.88 -4.59 -5.70
N ILE A 151 15.71 -4.71 -6.33
CA ILE A 151 15.49 -5.64 -7.46
C ILE A 151 16.61 -5.59 -8.52
N PRO A 152 17.06 -4.41 -9.00
CA PRO A 152 18.15 -4.35 -9.98
C PRO A 152 19.44 -5.02 -9.47
N GLU A 153 19.85 -4.72 -8.24
CA GLU A 153 21.03 -5.33 -7.61
C GLU A 153 20.87 -6.84 -7.42
N LEU A 154 19.66 -7.31 -7.03
CA LEU A 154 19.38 -8.74 -6.89
C LEU A 154 19.47 -9.50 -8.22
N ILE A 155 19.16 -8.83 -9.35
CA ILE A 155 19.34 -9.37 -10.70
C ILE A 155 20.82 -9.39 -11.08
N GLU A 156 21.53 -8.28 -10.85
CA GLU A 156 22.97 -8.15 -11.15
C GLU A 156 23.81 -9.17 -10.38
N ASP A 157 23.47 -9.40 -9.11
CA ASP A 157 24.09 -10.43 -8.26
C ASP A 157 23.69 -11.87 -8.68
N GLY A 158 22.77 -12.03 -9.63
CA GLY A 158 22.29 -13.33 -10.08
C GLY A 158 21.56 -14.10 -8.98
N LEU A 159 20.92 -13.40 -8.04
CA LEU A 159 20.06 -14.02 -7.03
C LEU A 159 18.69 -14.34 -7.62
N ILE A 160 18.17 -13.41 -8.44
CA ILE A 160 16.94 -13.56 -9.22
C ILE A 160 17.21 -13.28 -10.71
N ASP A 161 16.30 -13.70 -11.58
CA ASP A 161 16.33 -13.34 -12.99
C ASP A 161 15.51 -12.08 -13.31
N ASP A 162 15.52 -11.69 -14.58
CA ASP A 162 14.76 -10.55 -15.12
C ASP A 162 13.23 -10.71 -15.02
N LYS A 163 12.75 -11.90 -14.65
CA LYS A 163 11.35 -12.20 -14.35
C LYS A 163 11.08 -12.29 -12.85
N GLY A 164 12.08 -12.01 -12.02
CA GLY A 164 12.00 -12.06 -10.56
C GLY A 164 12.11 -13.47 -9.97
N LEU A 165 12.36 -14.50 -10.78
CA LEU A 165 12.44 -15.88 -10.31
C LEU A 165 13.81 -16.15 -9.65
N PRO A 166 13.86 -16.89 -8.53
CA PRO A 166 15.12 -17.24 -7.89
C PRO A 166 16.03 -18.08 -8.81
N ARG A 167 17.25 -17.60 -9.05
CA ARG A 167 18.33 -18.38 -9.67
C ARG A 167 19.05 -19.27 -8.67
N ARG A 168 19.04 -18.86 -7.40
CA ARG A 168 19.66 -19.54 -6.26
C ARG A 168 18.65 -19.71 -5.13
N GLN A 169 18.69 -20.85 -4.44
CA GLN A 169 17.85 -21.16 -3.29
C GLN A 169 18.70 -21.00 -2.03
N GLU A 170 18.76 -19.78 -1.51
CA GLU A 170 19.63 -19.44 -0.39
C GLU A 170 19.05 -18.34 0.51
N MET A 171 19.68 -18.19 1.67
CA MET A 171 19.43 -17.05 2.57
C MET A 171 20.31 -15.88 2.15
N PHE A 172 19.71 -14.69 2.05
CA PHE A 172 20.43 -13.47 1.75
C PHE A 172 19.95 -12.34 2.68
N GLN A 173 20.75 -11.28 2.76
CA GLN A 173 20.44 -10.11 3.58
C GLN A 173 20.49 -8.86 2.69
N LEU A 174 19.40 -8.08 2.69
CA LEU A 174 19.24 -6.90 1.84
C LEU A 174 20.11 -5.72 2.27
N ALA A 175 20.30 -5.57 3.58
CA ALA A 175 21.12 -4.53 4.17
C ALA A 175 21.59 -4.96 5.57
N PRO A 176 22.74 -4.44 6.05
CA PRO A 176 23.20 -4.68 7.41
C PRO A 176 22.10 -4.39 8.45
N GLY A 177 21.89 -5.33 9.38
CA GLY A 177 20.87 -5.24 10.42
C GLY A 177 19.46 -5.69 10.03
N MET A 178 19.16 -5.89 8.74
CA MET A 178 17.89 -6.51 8.32
C MET A 178 17.91 -8.03 8.58
N PRO A 179 16.75 -8.66 8.90
CA PRO A 179 16.63 -10.11 8.91
C PRO A 179 17.02 -10.71 7.56
N ALA A 180 17.71 -11.86 7.59
CA ALA A 180 17.94 -12.64 6.39
C ALA A 180 16.61 -13.20 5.86
N LEU A 181 16.48 -13.25 4.54
CA LEU A 181 15.30 -13.76 3.83
C LEU A 181 15.73 -14.91 2.93
N HIS A 182 14.89 -15.95 2.81
CA HIS A 182 15.11 -16.97 1.80
C HIS A 182 14.58 -16.48 0.45
N THR A 183 15.23 -16.80 -0.67
CA THR A 183 14.78 -16.36 -2.01
C THR A 183 13.36 -16.82 -2.38
N SER A 184 12.90 -17.95 -1.84
CA SER A 184 11.49 -18.40 -1.99
C SER A 184 10.46 -17.55 -1.23
N GLN A 185 10.91 -16.73 -0.28
CA GLN A 185 10.04 -15.86 0.53
C GLN A 185 9.89 -14.45 -0.06
N LEU A 186 10.43 -14.21 -1.26
CA LEU A 186 10.16 -12.99 -2.01
C LEU A 186 8.67 -12.91 -2.35
N SER A 187 8.11 -11.71 -2.15
CA SER A 187 6.67 -11.44 -2.17
C SER A 187 5.99 -11.84 -3.48
N TRP A 188 6.63 -11.58 -4.62
CA TRP A 188 6.09 -11.86 -5.96
C TRP A 188 6.13 -13.33 -6.36
N ASN A 189 6.99 -14.16 -5.73
CA ASN A 189 7.09 -15.59 -6.04
C ASN A 189 5.90 -16.41 -5.54
N ASN A 190 5.11 -15.85 -4.62
CA ASN A 190 3.95 -16.49 -4.03
C ASN A 190 2.61 -15.94 -4.58
N ALA A 191 2.64 -15.00 -5.53
CA ALA A 191 1.44 -14.30 -6.01
C ALA A 191 0.49 -15.17 -6.86
N GLY A 192 0.99 -16.25 -7.48
CA GLY A 192 0.23 -17.06 -8.45
C GLY A 192 -0.24 -18.44 -7.98
N ALA A 193 0.16 -18.91 -6.80
CA ALA A 193 -0.22 -20.22 -6.28
C ALA A 193 -1.43 -20.10 -5.31
N PRO A 194 -2.39 -21.03 -5.31
CA PRO A 194 -3.51 -21.04 -4.36
C PRO A 194 -3.05 -20.96 -2.89
N GLU A 195 -1.93 -21.59 -2.55
CA GLU A 195 -1.33 -21.55 -1.22
C GLU A 195 -0.65 -20.19 -0.92
N GLY A 196 -0.17 -19.49 -1.95
CA GLY A 196 0.53 -18.21 -1.84
C GLY A 196 -0.40 -16.98 -1.81
N GLN A 197 -1.65 -17.12 -2.25
CA GLN A 197 -2.69 -16.08 -2.12
C GLN A 197 -3.00 -15.72 -0.65
N HIS A 198 -2.76 -16.64 0.29
CA HIS A 198 -2.98 -16.43 1.72
C HIS A 198 -1.80 -15.77 2.45
N ILE A 199 -0.62 -15.72 1.84
CA ILE A 199 0.63 -15.20 2.41
C ILE A 199 1.23 -14.15 1.46
N PHE A 200 0.40 -13.19 1.06
CA PHE A 200 0.78 -12.17 0.09
C PHE A 200 1.74 -11.13 0.67
N CYS A 201 2.57 -10.54 -0.20
CA CYS A 201 3.45 -9.39 0.07
C CYS A 201 4.53 -9.63 1.14
N ASP A 202 4.39 -8.96 2.27
CA ASP A 202 5.42 -8.65 3.23
C ASP A 202 5.37 -9.55 4.46
N GLN A 203 4.41 -10.47 4.50
CA GLN A 203 4.09 -11.23 5.71
C GLN A 203 5.27 -12.03 6.25
N TYR A 204 6.10 -12.65 5.41
CA TYR A 204 7.30 -13.35 5.85
C TYR A 204 8.31 -12.40 6.52
N LEU A 205 8.55 -11.24 5.91
CA LEU A 205 9.48 -10.27 6.45
C LEU A 205 8.91 -9.65 7.74
N ASN A 206 7.64 -9.25 7.74
CA ASN A 206 6.94 -8.73 8.91
C ASN A 206 6.97 -9.74 10.06
N ARG A 207 6.74 -11.03 9.79
CA ARG A 207 6.88 -12.11 10.77
C ARG A 207 8.29 -12.13 11.35
N SER A 208 9.33 -12.11 10.52
CA SER A 208 10.73 -12.10 10.96
C SER A 208 11.06 -10.89 11.85
N TYR A 209 10.51 -9.71 11.54
CA TYR A 209 10.65 -8.54 12.41
C TYR A 209 9.92 -8.72 13.74
N ILE A 210 8.66 -9.16 13.72
CA ILE A 210 7.84 -9.35 14.92
C ILE A 210 8.48 -10.37 15.88
N THR A 211 8.95 -11.50 15.37
CA THR A 211 9.44 -12.60 16.20
C THR A 211 10.93 -12.50 16.52
N GLY A 212 11.75 -11.99 15.59
CA GLY A 212 13.21 -11.97 15.73
C GLY A 212 13.77 -10.62 16.19
N VAL A 213 13.29 -9.52 15.61
CA VAL A 213 13.86 -8.18 15.81
C VAL A 213 13.18 -7.46 16.98
N TRP A 214 11.88 -7.20 16.85
CA TRP A 214 11.10 -6.50 17.88
C TRP A 214 10.76 -7.41 19.04
N ARG A 215 10.65 -8.72 18.79
CA ARG A 215 10.31 -9.76 19.77
C ARG A 215 9.03 -9.40 20.53
N THR A 216 8.04 -8.91 19.80
CA THR A 216 6.72 -8.51 20.30
C THR A 216 5.65 -9.56 20.02
N GLY A 217 6.02 -10.70 19.46
CA GLY A 217 5.10 -11.79 19.18
C GLY A 217 5.81 -13.11 18.90
N LEU A 218 5.01 -14.15 18.73
CA LEU A 218 5.47 -15.51 18.45
C LEU A 218 4.89 -15.98 17.12
N ALA A 219 5.66 -16.80 16.40
CA ALA A 219 5.14 -17.49 15.23
C ALA A 219 4.37 -18.75 15.66
N ALA A 220 3.25 -19.00 14.98
CA ALA A 220 2.59 -20.30 15.02
C ALA A 220 3.32 -21.28 14.09
N SER A 221 3.41 -22.53 14.51
CA SER A 221 3.99 -23.62 13.72
C SER A 221 2.89 -24.50 13.15
N PRO A 222 2.77 -24.66 11.82
CA PRO A 222 1.86 -25.63 11.25
C PRO A 222 2.32 -27.07 11.56
N ASN A 223 1.36 -28.00 11.55
CA ASN A 223 1.64 -29.44 11.65
C ASN A 223 2.20 -30.01 10.33
N ALA A 224 2.37 -31.34 10.26
CA ALA A 224 2.92 -32.01 9.08
C ALA A 224 2.07 -31.79 7.81
N GLU A 225 0.77 -31.54 7.98
CA GLU A 225 -0.19 -31.24 6.90
C GLU A 225 -0.23 -29.76 6.53
N GLY A 226 0.61 -28.91 7.13
CA GLY A 226 0.64 -27.47 6.86
C GLY A 226 -0.45 -26.66 7.58
N VAL A 227 -1.18 -27.27 8.50
CA VAL A 227 -2.31 -26.64 9.22
C VAL A 227 -1.87 -26.17 10.61
N VAL A 228 -2.17 -24.92 10.95
CA VAL A 228 -2.03 -24.41 12.33
C VAL A 228 -3.23 -24.89 13.14
N THR A 229 -2.98 -25.73 14.15
CA THR A 229 -4.05 -26.32 14.97
C THR A 229 -4.61 -25.33 15.99
N LYS A 230 -5.82 -25.60 16.48
CA LYS A 230 -6.44 -24.82 17.56
C LYS A 230 -5.61 -24.87 18.84
N GLU A 231 -4.99 -26.01 19.12
CA GLU A 231 -4.16 -26.25 20.28
C GLU A 231 -2.88 -25.42 20.22
N GLU A 232 -2.21 -25.40 19.06
CA GLU A 232 -1.06 -24.53 18.82
C GLU A 232 -1.43 -23.05 18.98
N LEU A 233 -2.53 -22.63 18.34
CA LEU A 233 -2.96 -21.24 18.42
C LEU A 233 -3.30 -20.84 19.87
N ARG A 234 -4.00 -21.69 20.62
CA ARG A 234 -4.30 -21.48 22.03
C ARG A 234 -3.02 -21.31 22.85
N SER A 235 -2.07 -22.25 22.69
CA SER A 235 -0.79 -22.22 23.39
C SER A 235 -0.01 -20.93 23.12
N LYS A 236 0.05 -20.48 21.85
CA LYS A 236 0.71 -19.23 21.49
C LYS A 236 0.03 -18.00 22.07
N VAL A 237 -1.30 -17.96 22.07
CA VAL A 237 -2.06 -16.85 22.68
C VAL A 237 -1.78 -16.78 24.19
N GLU A 238 -1.84 -17.91 24.89
CA GLU A 238 -1.56 -17.99 26.33
C GLU A 238 -0.13 -17.51 26.64
N GLN A 239 0.86 -17.94 25.85
CA GLN A 239 2.26 -17.49 25.98
C GLN A 239 2.40 -15.98 25.76
N VAL A 240 1.89 -15.45 24.64
CA VAL A 240 2.01 -14.01 24.31
C VAL A 240 1.33 -13.14 25.36
N VAL A 241 0.16 -13.53 25.85
CA VAL A 241 -0.59 -12.75 26.86
C VAL A 241 0.07 -12.83 28.23
N GLY A 242 0.62 -14.01 28.59
CA GLY A 242 1.30 -14.27 29.86
C GLY A 242 2.73 -13.72 29.95
N ASP A 243 3.38 -13.42 28.82
CA ASP A 243 4.77 -12.98 28.78
C ASP A 243 4.91 -11.47 29.08
N GLY A 244 5.48 -11.17 30.24
CA GLY A 244 5.74 -9.80 30.69
C GLY A 244 6.79 -9.06 29.85
N GLU A 245 7.78 -9.76 29.29
CA GLU A 245 8.80 -9.14 28.44
C GLU A 245 8.25 -8.75 27.07
N ILE A 246 7.46 -9.64 26.44
CA ILE A 246 6.74 -9.32 25.20
C ILE A 246 5.87 -8.10 25.41
N ARG A 247 5.12 -8.07 26.52
CA ARG A 247 4.25 -6.94 26.88
C ARG A 247 5.05 -5.64 27.02
N GLU A 248 6.21 -5.68 27.65
CA GLU A 248 7.03 -4.49 27.85
C GLU A 248 7.64 -3.98 26.55
N ARG A 249 8.18 -4.88 25.70
CA ARG A 249 8.64 -4.53 24.34
C ARG A 249 7.52 -3.89 23.53
N ALA A 250 6.32 -4.48 23.53
CA ALA A 250 5.17 -3.93 22.79
C ALA A 250 4.77 -2.53 23.29
N ARG A 251 4.83 -2.27 24.61
CA ARG A 251 4.59 -0.93 25.18
C ARG A 251 5.63 0.08 24.72
N LEU A 252 6.91 -0.28 24.71
CA LEU A 252 7.98 0.60 24.23
C LEU A 252 7.74 1.03 22.78
N PHE A 253 7.40 0.10 21.89
CA PHE A 253 7.09 0.41 20.48
C PHE A 253 5.82 1.25 20.34
N ARG A 254 4.76 0.94 21.08
CA ARG A 254 3.53 1.75 21.10
C ARG A 254 3.83 3.19 21.52
N ASP A 255 4.59 3.37 22.58
CA ASP A 255 4.87 4.70 23.13
C ASP A 255 5.82 5.48 22.21
N ALA A 256 6.77 4.81 21.56
CA ALA A 256 7.57 5.40 20.49
C ALA A 256 6.71 5.85 19.30
N ALA A 257 5.83 4.99 18.79
CA ALA A 257 4.94 5.33 17.69
C ALA A 257 4.04 6.54 18.02
N ARG A 258 3.49 6.59 19.24
CA ARG A 258 2.70 7.73 19.74
C ARG A 258 3.51 9.02 19.78
N ARG A 259 4.77 8.98 20.22
CA ARG A 259 5.66 10.16 20.19
C ARG A 259 5.95 10.62 18.76
N CYS A 260 6.12 9.70 17.81
CA CYS A 260 6.39 10.07 16.41
C CYS A 260 5.21 10.79 15.75
N VAL A 261 3.96 10.40 16.06
CA VAL A 261 2.75 11.00 15.46
C VAL A 261 2.22 12.22 16.23
N GLY A 262 2.61 12.38 17.50
CA GLY A 262 2.26 13.55 18.31
C GLY A 262 2.87 14.85 17.78
N GLU A 263 2.37 15.98 18.25
CA GLU A 263 2.89 17.31 17.90
C GLU A 263 4.40 17.41 18.18
N GLY A 264 5.15 17.94 17.21
CA GLY A 264 6.62 17.98 17.25
C GLY A 264 7.33 16.63 17.01
N GLY A 265 6.58 15.55 16.82
CA GLY A 265 7.09 14.23 16.48
C GLY A 265 7.60 14.11 15.03
N SER A 266 8.45 13.12 14.75
CA SER A 266 9.07 12.96 13.43
C SER A 266 8.07 12.73 12.29
N SER A 267 7.06 11.88 12.49
CA SER A 267 6.02 11.64 11.48
C SER A 267 5.11 12.86 11.31
N HIS A 268 4.82 13.58 12.40
CA HIS A 268 4.07 14.83 12.36
C HIS A 268 4.77 15.89 11.52
N GLU A 269 6.07 16.11 11.74
CA GLU A 269 6.85 17.08 10.96
C GLU A 269 7.05 16.65 9.50
N ASN A 270 7.22 15.35 9.23
CA ASN A 270 7.28 14.85 7.85
C ASN A 270 5.95 15.04 7.11
N PHE A 271 4.81 14.84 7.80
CA PHE A 271 3.49 15.10 7.22
C PHE A 271 3.29 16.59 6.93
N LYS A 272 3.70 17.49 7.82
CA LYS A 272 3.65 18.94 7.56
C LYS A 272 4.47 19.33 6.33
N LYS A 273 5.69 18.80 6.19
CA LYS A 273 6.52 19.00 4.99
C LYS A 273 5.83 18.51 3.72
N LEU A 274 5.14 17.36 3.78
CA LEU A 274 4.34 16.87 2.67
C LEU A 274 3.19 17.83 2.32
N VAL A 275 2.46 18.32 3.33
CA VAL A 275 1.36 19.29 3.13
C VAL A 275 1.88 20.58 2.50
N ASP A 276 3.01 21.11 2.97
CA ASP A 276 3.62 22.31 2.43
C ASP A 276 4.06 22.10 0.97
N LEU A 277 4.68 20.95 0.67
CA LEU A 277 5.06 20.58 -0.69
C LEU A 277 3.85 20.51 -1.64
N LEU A 278 2.74 19.91 -1.18
CA LEU A 278 1.52 19.76 -1.98
C LEU A 278 0.78 21.07 -2.22
N ARG A 279 1.10 22.14 -1.49
CA ARG A 279 0.55 23.49 -1.68
C ARG A 279 1.25 24.30 -2.75
N GLU A 280 2.48 23.95 -3.10
CA GLU A 280 3.23 24.56 -4.20
C GLU A 280 2.54 24.30 -5.55
#